data_AF-A0A5N3WHF9-F1
#
_entry.id   AF-A0A5N3WHF9-F1
#
_cell.length_a   1.000
_cell.length_b   1.000
_cell.length_c   1.000
_cell.angle_alpha   90.00
_cell.angle_beta   90.00
_cell.angle_gamma   90.00
#
_symmetry.space_group_name_H-M   'P 1'
#
loop_
_entity.id
_entity.type
_entity.pdbx_description
1 polymer ?
#
loop_
_entity_poly.entity_id
_entity_poly.type
_entity_poly.pdbx_seq_one_letter_code
_entity_poly.pdbx_strand_id
1 'polypeptide(L)' 'MDPCLLLTYTQTYVCPCLHKHTENQEGPGEMGKAVLIPKDDQEKMKELFKINQFNLMASDLIALNRSLPDVRLEG' A
#
# COMPACT_ATOMS: atom_id res chain seq x y z
N MET A 1 1.84 -30.13 -30.78
CA MET A 1 2.09 -29.84 -29.36
C MET A 1 3.05 -28.69 -29.33
N ASP A 2 2.54 -27.46 -29.33
CA ASP A 2 3.35 -26.26 -29.41
C ASP A 2 3.99 -25.93 -28.05
N PRO A 3 5.33 -25.86 -27.95
CA PRO A 3 6.03 -25.63 -26.69
C PRO A 3 5.82 -24.21 -26.09
N CYS A 4 5.18 -23.29 -26.81
CA CYS A 4 4.86 -21.95 -26.29
C CYS A 4 3.69 -21.93 -25.29
N LEU A 5 2.80 -22.93 -25.29
CA LEU A 5 1.58 -22.89 -24.47
C LEU A 5 1.81 -23.14 -22.97
N LEU A 6 2.98 -23.69 -22.60
CA LEU A 6 3.36 -24.00 -21.21
C LEU A 6 3.93 -22.79 -20.45
N LEU A 7 4.44 -21.77 -21.14
CA LEU A 7 5.08 -20.61 -20.50
C LEU A 7 4.09 -19.51 -20.13
N THR A 8 2.91 -19.45 -20.75
CA THR A 8 1.90 -18.43 -20.44
C THR A 8 0.91 -18.88 -19.35
N TYR A 9 0.88 -20.18 -19.03
CA TYR A 9 -0.08 -20.76 -18.08
C TYR A 9 0.18 -20.33 -16.62
N THR A 10 1.41 -19.99 -16.25
CA THR A 10 1.74 -19.50 -14.89
C THR A 10 1.45 -18.01 -14.69
N GLN A 11 1.33 -17.22 -15.76
CA GLN A 11 1.15 -15.76 -15.68
C GLN A 11 -0.28 -15.36 -15.24
N THR A 12 -1.28 -16.22 -15.46
CA THR A 12 -2.70 -15.91 -15.22
C THR A 12 -3.24 -16.29 -13.84
N TYR A 13 -2.44 -16.94 -12.97
CA TYR A 13 -2.89 -17.39 -11.64
C TYR A 13 -2.67 -16.38 -10.51
N VAL A 14 -2.17 -15.19 -10.83
CA VAL A 14 -2.14 -14.09 -9.86
C VAL A 14 -3.32 -13.18 -10.18
N CYS A 15 -4.53 -13.64 -9.88
CA CYS A 15 -5.70 -12.77 -9.84
C CYS A 15 -5.64 -12.01 -8.51
N PRO A 16 -5.30 -10.71 -8.47
CA PRO A 16 -5.60 -9.93 -7.27
C PRO A 16 -7.12 -9.91 -7.16
N CYS A 17 -7.67 -10.41 -6.05
CA CYS A 17 -9.12 -10.54 -5.83
C CYS A 17 -9.88 -9.19 -5.84
N LEU A 18 -9.20 -8.08 -6.09
CA LEU A 18 -9.76 -6.74 -6.19
C LEU A 18 -9.14 -6.02 -7.40
N HIS A 19 -9.97 -5.67 -8.38
CA HIS A 19 -9.57 -4.74 -9.44
C HIS A 19 -9.36 -3.37 -8.79
N LYS A 20 -8.10 -2.91 -8.67
CA LYS A 20 -7.79 -1.58 -8.14
C LYS A 20 -8.32 -0.51 -9.10
N HIS A 21 -9.21 0.35 -8.62
CA HIS A 21 -9.56 1.58 -9.32
C HIS A 21 -8.32 2.50 -9.34
N THR A 22 -7.80 2.84 -10.52
CA THR A 22 -6.73 3.82 -10.71
C THR A 22 -7.29 5.22 -10.63
N GLU A 23 -7.67 5.64 -9.43
CA GLU A 23 -7.92 7.06 -9.15
C GLU A 23 -6.55 7.75 -8.99
N ASN A 24 -6.40 8.98 -9.48
CA ASN A 24 -5.24 9.84 -9.20
C ASN A 24 -5.24 10.20 -7.71
N GLN A 25 -4.83 9.26 -6.86
CA GLN A 25 -4.75 9.44 -5.42
C GLN A 25 -3.44 10.15 -5.11
N GLU A 26 -3.49 11.48 -5.01
CA GLU A 26 -2.45 12.28 -4.38
C GLU A 26 -2.80 12.46 -2.90
N GLY A 27 -2.67 11.36 -2.14
CA GLY A 27 -2.95 11.30 -0.71
C GLY A 27 -1.69 11.26 0.16
N PRO A 28 -1.83 11.54 1.47
CA PRO A 28 -0.76 11.31 2.43
C PRO A 28 -0.38 9.82 2.46
N GLY A 29 0.90 9.52 2.34
CA GLY A 29 1.41 8.14 2.37
C GLY A 29 1.42 7.40 1.03
N GLU A 30 1.10 8.09 -0.06
CA GLU A 30 1.15 7.54 -1.41
C GLU A 30 2.56 7.18 -1.86
N MET A 31 2.67 6.14 -2.67
CA MET A 31 3.94 5.57 -3.12
C MET A 31 4.92 5.20 -1.98
N GLY A 32 4.41 5.05 -0.76
CA GLY A 32 5.23 4.78 0.43
C GLY A 32 5.90 6.02 1.06
N LYS A 33 5.49 7.23 0.69
CA LYS A 33 6.01 8.48 1.31
C LYS A 33 5.65 8.58 2.79
N ALA A 34 6.45 9.33 3.55
CA ALA A 34 6.16 9.61 4.96
C ALA A 34 4.92 10.51 5.12
N VAL A 35 4.09 10.22 6.14
CA VAL A 35 2.91 11.02 6.50
C VAL A 35 3.27 12.01 7.59
N LEU A 36 2.96 13.29 7.38
CA LEU A 36 3.09 14.35 8.37
C LEU A 36 1.76 14.57 9.09
N ILE A 37 1.76 14.33 10.41
CA ILE A 37 0.58 14.56 11.27
C ILE A 37 0.61 15.99 11.81
N PRO A 38 -0.50 16.75 11.73
CA PRO A 38 -0.59 18.10 12.27
C PRO A 38 -0.32 18.12 13.78
N LYS A 39 0.19 19.25 14.29
CA LYS A 39 0.62 19.39 15.68
C LYS A 39 -0.51 19.17 16.69
N ASP A 40 -1.72 19.56 16.32
CA ASP A 40 -2.91 19.49 17.18
C ASP A 40 -3.29 18.04 17.55
N ASP A 41 -2.95 17.07 16.70
CA ASP A 41 -3.26 15.65 16.92
C ASP A 41 -2.05 14.83 17.44
N GLN A 42 -0.92 15.49 17.73
CA GLN A 42 0.27 14.80 18.24
C GLN A 42 0.08 14.19 19.63
N GLU A 43 -0.79 14.77 20.45
CA GLU A 43 -1.09 14.25 21.78
C GLU A 43 -1.84 12.92 21.70
N LYS A 44 -2.92 12.88 20.90
CA LYS A 44 -3.68 11.66 20.61
C LYS A 44 -2.82 10.58 19.95
N MET A 45 -1.91 10.99 19.05
CA MET A 45 -0.96 10.07 18.42
C MET A 45 -0.11 9.34 19.48
N LYS A 46 0.39 10.05 20.50
CA LYS A 46 1.22 9.44 21.56
C LYS A 46 0.42 8.49 22.44
N GLU A 47 -0.83 8.83 22.77
CA GLU A 47 -1.72 7.96 23.54
C GLU A 47 -2.04 6.67 22.79
N LEU A 48 -2.43 6.79 21.52
CA LEU A 48 -2.77 5.65 20.67
C LEU A 48 -1.56 4.78 20.35
N PHE A 49 -0.37 5.37 20.25
CA PHE A 49 0.89 4.65 20.07
C PHE A 49 1.21 3.76 21.28
N LYS A 50 0.93 4.23 22.50
CA LYS A 50 1.18 3.44 23.72
C LYS A 50 0.35 2.16 23.76
N ILE A 51 -0.87 2.20 23.24
CA ILE A 51 -1.80 1.06 23.23
C ILE A 51 -1.48 0.12 22.06
N ASN A 52 -1.38 0.66 20.85
CA ASN A 52 -1.31 -0.14 19.62
C ASN A 52 0.12 -0.47 19.18
N GLN A 53 1.14 0.19 19.73
CA GLN A 53 2.55 0.08 19.31
C GLN A 53 2.81 0.46 17.83
N PHE A 54 1.82 1.01 17.14
CA PHE A 54 1.93 1.61 15.82
C PHE A 54 1.18 2.95 15.77
N ASN A 55 1.54 3.79 14.80
CA ASN A 55 0.92 5.11 14.64
C ASN A 55 -0.45 4.97 13.97
N LEU A 56 -1.49 4.73 14.78
CA LEU A 56 -2.86 4.58 14.30
C LEU A 56 -3.35 5.82 13.55
N MET A 57 -3.03 7.03 14.05
CA MET A 57 -3.37 8.29 13.40
C MET A 57 -2.79 8.41 11.98
N ALA A 58 -1.58 7.90 11.75
CA ALA A 58 -1.00 7.87 10.41
C ALA A 58 -1.75 6.88 9.51
N SER A 59 -2.13 5.72 10.04
CA SER A 59 -2.85 4.68 9.29
C SER A 59 -4.21 5.17 8.80
N ASP A 60 -4.92 5.94 9.61
CA ASP A 60 -6.24 6.48 9.27
C ASP A 60 -6.17 7.55 8.17
N LEU A 61 -5.05 8.26 8.07
CA LEU A 61 -4.81 9.23 7.01
C LEU A 61 -4.44 8.58 5.67
N ILE A 62 -3.81 7.39 5.71
CA ILE A 62 -3.35 6.70 4.51
C ILE A 62 -4.53 6.08 3.76
N ALA A 63 -4.55 6.27 2.44
CA ALA A 63 -5.57 5.67 1.60
C ALA A 63 -5.52 4.12 1.67
N LEU A 64 -6.68 3.49 1.91
CA LEU A 64 -6.82 2.03 2.00
C LEU A 64 -6.35 1.31 0.72
N ASN A 65 -6.50 1.95 -0.44
CA ASN A 65 -6.21 1.39 -1.75
C ASN A 65 -4.87 1.85 -2.35
N ARG A 66 -3.97 2.44 -1.54
CA ARG A 66 -2.69 2.96 -2.05
C ARG A 66 -1.87 1.91 -2.80
N SER A 67 -1.10 2.35 -3.79
CA SER A 67 -0.14 1.51 -4.51
C SER A 67 1.28 1.76 -4.03
N LEU A 68 2.10 0.70 -3.99
CA LEU A 68 3.53 0.80 -3.76
C LEU A 68 4.28 0.50 -5.06
N PRO A 69 5.36 1.24 -5.37
CA PRO A 69 6.24 0.87 -6.47
C PRO A 69 6.91 -0.46 -6.14
N ASP A 70 7.00 -1.33 -7.14
CA ASP A 70 7.81 -2.53 -7.03
C ASP A 70 9.28 -2.14 -7.13
N VAL A 71 10.06 -2.48 -6.11
CA VAL A 71 11.50 -2.16 -6.00
C VAL A 71 12.36 -3.42 -5.98
N ARG A 72 11.78 -4.58 -6.31
CA ARG A 72 12.53 -5.84 -6.39
C ARG A 72 13.52 -5.76 -7.56
N LEU A 73 14.74 -6.20 -7.32
CA LEU A 73 15.75 -6.32 -8.38
C LEU A 73 15.41 -7.54 -9.24
N GLU A 74 15.36 -7.34 -10.56
CA GLU A 74 15.34 -8.44 -11.51
C GLU A 74 16.68 -9.18 -11.41
N GLY A 75 16.63 -10.48 -11.11
CA GLY A 75 17.80 -11.35 -10.97
C GLY A 75 18.36 -11.86 -12.29
#